data_AF-A0A7K8Q4N5-F1
#
_entry.id   AF-A0A7K8Q4N5-F1
#
_cell.length_a   1.000
_cell.length_b   1.000
_cell.length_c   1.000
_cell.angle_alpha   90.00
_cell.angle_beta   90.00
_cell.angle_gamma   90.00
#
_symmetry.space_group_name_H-M   'P 1'
#
loop_
_entity.id
_entity.type
_entity.pdbx_description
1 polymer ?
#
loop_
_entity_poly.entity_id
_entity_poly.type
_entity_poly.pdbx_seq_one_letter_code
_entity_poly.pdbx_strand_id
1 'polypeptide(L)'
;DEELEEMLKEGKGPINFTVFLTLFGEKLNGTDPEESILNAFKLFDPAGTGTVNKDEFKQLLLTQAEKFSPEEVEQIFAVTPIDVSGNIDYKSLCYIITHGDEKE
;
A
#
# COMPACT_ATOMS: atom_id res chain seq x y z
N ASP A 1 -24.87 4.24 3.95
CA ASP A 1 -25.12 4.86 5.27
C ASP A 1 -24.41 4.16 6.42
N GLU A 2 -24.27 2.82 6.44
CA GLU A 2 -23.50 2.10 7.48
C GLU A 2 -22.01 2.48 7.50
N GLU A 3 -21.37 2.56 6.34
CA GLU A 3 -19.97 2.98 6.18
C GLU A 3 -19.72 4.40 6.71
N LEU A 4 -20.65 5.33 6.48
CA LEU A 4 -20.56 6.68 7.04
C LEU A 4 -20.64 6.67 8.57
N GLU A 5 -21.52 5.85 9.15
CA GLU A 5 -21.61 5.72 10.61
C GLU A 5 -20.34 5.11 11.20
N GLU A 6 -19.70 4.15 10.53
CA GLU A 6 -18.42 3.58 10.94
C GLU A 6 -17.31 4.63 10.93
N MET A 7 -17.20 5.42 9.86
CA MET A 7 -16.24 6.53 9.77
C MET A 7 -16.44 7.55 10.90
N LEU A 8 -17.70 7.88 11.22
CA LEU A 8 -18.01 8.82 12.31
C LEU A 8 -17.65 8.25 13.70
N LYS A 9 -17.67 6.93 13.88
CA LYS A 9 -17.30 6.25 15.14
C LYS A 9 -15.80 6.20 15.39
N GLU A 10 -14.96 6.38 14.37
CA GLU A 10 -13.50 6.46 14.55
C GLU A 10 -13.10 7.69 15.40
N GLY A 11 -13.89 8.77 15.34
CA GLY A 11 -13.67 9.99 16.13
C GLY A 11 -14.06 9.85 17.60
N LYS A 12 -13.25 10.45 18.49
CA LYS A 12 -13.60 10.61 19.92
C LYS A 12 -14.59 11.77 20.09
N GLY A 13 -15.85 11.55 19.73
CA GLY A 13 -16.93 12.54 19.81
C GLY A 13 -17.29 13.18 18.47
N PRO A 14 -18.01 14.31 18.45
CA PRO A 14 -18.47 14.94 17.21
C PRO A 14 -17.31 15.28 16.27
N ILE A 15 -17.40 14.83 15.01
CA ILE A 15 -16.40 15.15 13.99
C ILE A 15 -16.40 16.65 13.73
N ASN A 16 -15.32 17.30 14.13
CA ASN A 16 -15.00 18.67 13.76
C ASN A 16 -13.63 18.68 13.05
N PHE A 17 -13.23 19.83 12.51
CA PHE A 17 -12.00 19.93 11.72
C PHE A 17 -10.75 19.45 12.48
N THR A 18 -10.65 19.73 13.78
CA THR A 18 -9.52 19.27 14.61
C THR A 18 -9.54 17.76 14.80
N VAL A 19 -10.70 17.15 15.08
CA VAL A 19 -10.83 15.69 15.21
C VAL A 19 -10.47 15.02 13.88
N PHE A 20 -10.91 15.58 12.76
CA PHE A 20 -10.57 15.10 11.42
C PHE A 20 -9.05 15.11 11.17
N LEU A 21 -8.38 16.24 11.43
CA LEU A 21 -6.92 16.32 11.27
C LEU A 21 -6.17 15.33 12.18
N THR A 22 -6.64 15.13 13.41
CA THR A 22 -6.04 14.15 14.33
C THR A 22 -6.19 12.74 13.80
N LEU A 23 -7.39 12.34 13.32
CA LEU A 23 -7.62 11.00 12.76
C LEU A 23 -6.70 10.74 11.55
N PHE A 24 -6.59 11.69 10.64
CA PHE A 24 -5.68 11.57 9.49
C PHE A 24 -4.22 11.55 9.91
N GLY A 25 -3.83 12.39 10.88
CA GLY A 25 -2.48 12.40 11.43
C GLY A 25 -2.12 11.08 12.10
N GLU A 26 -3.05 10.45 12.82
CA GLU A 26 -2.86 9.13 13.43
C GLU A 26 -2.75 8.02 12.37
N LYS A 27 -3.60 8.03 11.33
CA LYS A 27 -3.54 7.02 10.24
C LYS A 27 -2.28 7.13 9.38
N LEU A 28 -1.75 8.33 9.20
CA LEU A 28 -0.50 8.56 8.45
C LEU A 28 0.75 8.40 9.33
N ASN A 29 0.60 8.26 10.65
CA ASN A 29 1.73 8.10 11.54
C ASN A 29 2.35 6.71 11.38
N GLY A 30 3.67 6.64 11.23
CA GLY A 30 4.40 5.39 11.03
C GLY A 30 4.49 4.93 9.57
N THR A 31 4.00 5.72 8.60
CA THR A 31 4.26 5.46 7.18
C THR A 31 5.61 6.05 6.76
N ASP A 32 6.26 5.37 5.82
CA ASP A 32 7.49 5.85 5.20
C ASP A 32 7.17 6.74 3.99
N PRO A 33 8.00 7.77 3.70
CA PRO A 33 7.91 8.51 2.46
C PRO A 33 8.05 7.58 1.24
N GLU A 34 7.37 7.91 0.15
CA GLU A 34 7.40 7.12 -1.10
C GLU A 34 8.83 6.80 -1.56
N GLU A 35 9.75 7.78 -1.45
CA GLU A 35 11.16 7.59 -1.81
C GLU A 35 11.85 6.48 -1.01
N SER A 36 11.55 6.36 0.29
CA SER A 36 12.09 5.30 1.15
C SER A 36 11.58 3.93 0.70
N ILE A 37 10.28 3.82 0.39
CA ILE A 37 9.65 2.59 -0.09
C ILE A 37 10.24 2.20 -1.46
N LEU A 38 10.36 3.16 -2.39
CA LEU A 38 11.00 2.97 -3.69
C LEU A 38 12.44 2.47 -3.56
N ASN A 39 13.21 3.03 -2.63
CA ASN A 39 14.59 2.62 -2.41
C ASN A 39 14.70 1.20 -1.84
N ALA A 40 13.72 0.74 -1.05
CA ALA A 40 13.66 -0.65 -0.61
C ALA A 40 13.44 -1.61 -1.80
N PHE A 41 12.55 -1.27 -2.74
CA PHE A 41 12.31 -2.09 -3.94
C PHE A 41 13.53 -2.18 -4.86
N LYS A 42 14.33 -1.10 -4.98
CA LYS A 42 15.57 -1.11 -5.76
C LYS A 42 16.59 -2.16 -5.30
N LEU A 43 16.51 -2.64 -4.06
CA LEU A 43 17.36 -3.74 -3.57
C LEU A 43 17.06 -5.07 -4.29
N PHE A 44 15.84 -5.24 -4.81
CA PHE A 44 15.39 -6.42 -5.55
C PHE A 44 15.52 -6.25 -7.07
N ASP A 45 15.83 -5.04 -7.55
CA ASP A 45 16.06 -4.73 -8.96
C ASP A 45 17.46 -4.12 -9.17
N PRO A 46 18.53 -4.92 -9.13
CA PRO A 46 19.89 -4.44 -9.38
C PRO A 46 20.10 -3.93 -10.81
N ALA A 47 19.24 -4.33 -11.76
CA ALA A 47 19.31 -3.94 -13.15
C ALA A 47 18.65 -2.56 -13.40
N GLY A 48 17.86 -2.07 -12.45
CA GLY A 48 17.16 -0.78 -12.54
C GLY A 48 16.07 -0.76 -13.61
N THR A 49 15.43 -1.91 -13.87
CA THR A 49 14.32 -2.01 -14.83
C THR A 49 13.09 -1.24 -14.38
N GLY A 50 12.94 -0.98 -13.07
CA GLY A 50 11.72 -0.43 -12.49
C GLY A 50 10.65 -1.48 -12.25
N THR A 51 10.98 -2.77 -12.37
CA THR A 51 10.03 -3.87 -12.21
C THR A 51 10.57 -4.99 -11.32
N VAL A 52 9.66 -5.74 -10.68
CA VAL A 52 9.99 -6.95 -9.91
C VAL A 52 9.11 -8.11 -10.35
N ASN A 53 9.63 -9.35 -10.31
CA ASN A 53 8.84 -10.52 -10.66
C ASN A 53 7.74 -10.77 -9.61
N LYS A 54 6.49 -10.96 -10.06
CA LYS A 54 5.34 -11.17 -9.19
C LYS A 54 5.48 -12.38 -8.29
N ASP A 55 5.96 -13.51 -8.81
CA ASP A 55 6.01 -14.76 -8.05
C ASP A 55 7.10 -14.72 -6.99
N GLU A 56 8.25 -14.10 -7.29
CA GLU A 56 9.31 -13.84 -6.31
C GLU A 56 8.83 -12.90 -5.20
N PHE A 57 8.18 -11.80 -5.57
CA PHE A 57 7.63 -10.85 -4.60
C PHE A 57 6.52 -11.48 -3.74
N LYS A 58 5.64 -12.29 -4.34
CA LYS A 58 4.64 -13.10 -3.63
C LYS A 58 5.28 -14.02 -2.60
N GLN A 59 6.35 -14.72 -2.96
CA GLN A 59 7.05 -15.60 -2.03
C GLN A 59 7.65 -14.82 -0.86
N LEU A 60 8.20 -13.63 -1.10
CA LEU A 60 8.73 -12.78 -0.04
C LEU A 60 7.63 -12.37 0.96
N LEU A 61 6.49 -11.87 0.47
CA LEU A 61 5.37 -11.43 1.31
C LEU A 61 4.77 -12.57 2.15
N LEU A 62 4.75 -13.80 1.64
CA LEU A 62 4.21 -14.97 2.36
C LEU A 62 5.19 -15.58 3.36
N THR A 63 6.50 -15.35 3.22
CA THR A 63 7.53 -16.10 3.97
C THR A 63 8.41 -15.26 4.88
N GLN A 64 8.62 -13.97 4.56
CA GLN A 64 9.57 -13.10 5.25
C GLN A 64 8.84 -12.10 6.16
N ALA A 65 9.55 -11.66 7.21
CA ALA A 65 9.08 -10.63 8.16
C ALA A 65 7.67 -10.91 8.71
N GLU A 66 6.81 -9.89 8.72
CA GLU A 66 5.38 -10.05 8.97
C GLU A 66 4.72 -10.64 7.72
N LYS A 67 4.19 -11.85 7.87
CA LYS A 67 3.69 -12.64 6.76
C LYS A 67 2.29 -12.19 6.42
N PHE A 68 2.11 -11.85 5.17
CA PHE A 68 0.79 -11.59 4.61
C PHE A 68 0.05 -12.93 4.46
N SER A 69 -1.26 -12.88 4.64
CA SER A 69 -2.16 -13.95 4.24
C SER A 69 -2.23 -14.04 2.71
N PRO A 70 -2.57 -15.22 2.15
CA PRO A 70 -2.79 -15.36 0.72
C PRO A 70 -3.78 -14.32 0.16
N GLU A 71 -4.83 -14.02 0.91
CA GLU A 71 -5.86 -13.06 0.55
C GLU A 71 -5.33 -11.63 0.46
N GLU A 72 -4.52 -11.19 1.42
CA GLU A 72 -3.90 -9.85 1.38
C GLU A 72 -2.92 -9.72 0.21
N VAL A 73 -2.17 -10.78 -0.10
CA VAL A 73 -1.27 -10.76 -1.26
C VAL A 73 -2.04 -10.65 -2.58
N GLU A 74 -3.20 -11.33 -2.68
CA GLU A 74 -4.07 -11.19 -3.86
C GLU A 74 -4.63 -9.78 -3.99
N GLN A 75 -4.99 -9.12 -2.88
CA GLN A 75 -5.45 -7.73 -2.89
C GLN A 75 -4.39 -6.76 -3.40
N ILE A 76 -3.12 -6.92 -2.99
CA ILE A 76 -2.00 -6.10 -3.50
C ILE A 76 -1.90 -6.24 -5.03
N PHE A 77 -2.02 -7.46 -5.56
CA PHE A 77 -1.92 -7.70 -7.00
C PHE A 77 -3.17 -7.31 -7.78
N ALA A 78 -4.32 -7.14 -7.13
CA ALA A 78 -5.53 -6.66 -7.78
C ALA A 78 -5.45 -5.17 -8.13
N VAL A 79 -4.77 -4.38 -7.29
CA VAL A 79 -4.60 -2.93 -7.50
C VAL A 79 -3.37 -2.58 -8.34
N THR A 80 -2.44 -3.53 -8.49
CA THR A 80 -1.15 -3.27 -9.15
C THR A 80 -1.14 -3.75 -10.59
N PRO A 81 -0.73 -2.92 -11.58
CA PRO A 81 -0.58 -3.37 -12.95
C PRO A 81 0.53 -4.43 -13.07
N ILE A 82 0.21 -5.55 -13.72
CA ILE A 82 1.13 -6.66 -14.00
C ILE A 82 1.29 -6.77 -15.50
N ASP A 83 2.54 -6.81 -15.97
CA ASP A 83 2.85 -6.94 -17.39
C ASP A 83 2.62 -8.38 -17.90
N VAL A 84 2.72 -8.56 -19.22
CA VAL A 84 2.56 -9.86 -19.88
C VAL A 84 3.63 -10.89 -19.50
N SER A 85 4.75 -10.43 -18.93
CA SER A 85 5.86 -11.26 -18.44
C SER A 85 5.72 -11.60 -16.95
N GLY A 86 4.65 -11.15 -16.30
CA GLY A 86 4.40 -11.39 -14.88
C GLY A 86 5.21 -10.49 -13.94
N ASN A 87 5.70 -9.34 -14.43
CA ASN A 87 6.38 -8.37 -13.59
C ASN A 87 5.45 -7.25 -13.14
N ILE A 88 5.75 -6.73 -11.97
CA ILE A 88 5.07 -5.64 -11.31
C ILE A 88 5.90 -4.37 -11.48
N ASP A 89 5.27 -3.27 -11.91
CA ASP A 89 5.86 -1.93 -11.78
C ASP A 89 5.76 -1.48 -10.32
N TYR A 90 6.87 -1.58 -9.60
CA TYR A 90 6.91 -1.23 -8.18
C TYR A 90 6.83 0.28 -7.95
N LYS A 91 7.08 1.13 -8.96
CA LYS A 91 6.89 2.58 -8.82
C LYS A 91 5.41 2.91 -8.75
N SER A 92 4.63 2.32 -9.65
CA SER A 92 3.17 2.42 -9.62
C SER A 92 2.61 1.88 -8.30
N LEU A 93 3.12 0.75 -7.80
CA LEU A 93 2.73 0.22 -6.48
C LEU A 93 3.08 1.18 -5.33
N CYS A 94 4.28 1.77 -5.32
CA CYS A 94 4.67 2.74 -4.28
C CYS A 94 3.75 3.96 -4.28
N TYR A 95 3.39 4.47 -5.46
CA TYR A 95 2.44 5.57 -5.60
C TYR A 95 1.08 5.18 -5.02
N ILE A 96 0.52 4.01 -5.39
CA ILE A 96 -0.77 3.53 -4.89
C ILE A 96 -0.76 3.38 -3.36
N ILE A 97 0.33 2.85 -2.77
CA ILE A 97 0.45 2.69 -1.32
C ILE A 97 0.45 4.04 -0.58
N THR A 98 1.01 5.08 -1.19
CA THR A 98 1.22 6.38 -0.54
C THR A 98 0.13 7.41 -0.84
N HIS A 99 -0.55 7.29 -1.99
CA HIS A 99 -1.54 8.25 -2.48
C HIS A 99 -2.93 7.64 -2.69
N GLY A 100 -3.07 6.31 -2.68
CA GLY A 100 -4.30 5.59 -3.01
C GLY A 100 -4.41 5.20 -4.49
N ASP A 101 -5.35 4.31 -4.83
CA ASP A 101 -5.70 3.98 -6.22
C ASP A 101 -6.64 5.07 -6.77
N GLU A 102 -6.25 5.78 -7.83
CA GLU A 102 -7.03 6.89 -8.42
C GLU A 102 -8.31 6.43 -9.15
N LYS A 103 -8.65 5.14 -9.09
CA LYS A 103 -9.90 4.59 -9.65
C LYS A 103 -11.10 4.87 -8.75
N GLU A 104 -11.45 6.14 -8.61
CA GLU A 104 -12.79 6.59 -8.18
C GLU A 104 -13.43 7.52 -9.21
#